data_AF-A0A1U7JDM6-F1
#
_entry.id   AF-A0A1U7JDM6-F1
#
_cell.length_a   1.000
_cell.length_b   1.000
_cell.length_c   1.000
_cell.angle_alpha   90.00
_cell.angle_beta   90.00
_cell.angle_gamma   90.00
#
_symmetry.space_group_name_H-M   'P 1'
#
loop_
_entity.id
_entity.type
_entity.pdbx_description
1 polymer ?
#
loop_
_entity_poly.entity_id
_entity_poly.type
_entity_poly.pdbx_seq_one_letter_code
_entity_poly.pdbx_strand_id
1 'polypeptide(L)' 'MSDCAPVKAEVHADRSETAAYCEKMCHELASMASNSQLNFLAYMLSMAEEEARQERKRYELAPAKGVGVSEPA' A
#
# COMPACT_ATOMS: atom_id res chain seq x y z
N MET A 1 19.53 -7.62 28.01
CA MET A 1 19.09 -6.49 27.18
C MET A 1 19.31 -6.90 25.73
N SER A 2 18.25 -7.24 25.01
CA SER A 2 18.32 -7.51 23.57
C SER A 2 16.98 -7.10 22.97
N ASP A 3 16.93 -5.88 22.45
CA ASP A 3 15.77 -5.28 21.81
C ASP A 3 15.45 -6.01 20.49
N CYS A 4 14.32 -6.72 20.47
CA CYS A 4 13.81 -7.42 19.29
C CYS A 4 12.70 -6.58 18.62
N ALA A 5 13.04 -5.34 18.25
CA ALA A 5 12.10 -4.35 17.70
C ALA A 5 12.12 -4.10 16.15
N PRO A 6 13.11 -4.53 15.32
CA PRO A 6 13.21 -4.03 13.95
C PRO A 6 12.19 -4.64 12.96
N VAL A 7 11.75 -5.88 13.18
CA VAL A 7 11.04 -6.68 12.16
C VAL A 7 9.70 -6.07 11.71
N LYS A 8 8.97 -5.39 12.59
CA LYS A 8 7.65 -4.83 12.24
C LYS A 8 7.74 -3.52 11.46
N ALA A 9 8.70 -2.67 11.80
CA ALA A 9 8.91 -1.41 11.10
C ALA A 9 9.34 -1.64 9.66
N GLU A 10 10.21 -2.63 9.43
CA GLU A 10 10.66 -3.03 8.09
C GLU A 10 9.51 -3.56 7.22
N VAL A 11 8.63 -4.42 7.77
CA VAL A 11 7.46 -4.94 7.04
C VAL A 11 6.44 -3.85 6.69
N HIS A 12 6.25 -2.84 7.56
CA HIS A 12 5.37 -1.71 7.26
C HIS A 12 5.95 -0.79 6.19
N ALA A 13 7.27 -0.55 6.21
CA ALA A 13 7.96 0.20 5.16
C ALA A 13 7.83 -0.51 3.81
N ASP A 14 8.12 -1.82 3.75
CA ASP A 14 8.01 -2.64 2.53
C ASP A 14 6.60 -2.65 1.94
N ARG A 15 5.56 -2.71 2.78
CA ARG A 15 4.17 -2.61 2.33
C ARG A 15 3.77 -1.22 1.85
N SER A 16 4.25 -0.16 2.51
CA SER A 16 4.03 1.22 2.06
C SER A 16 4.69 1.48 0.71
N GLU A 17 5.92 1.02 0.54
CA GLU A 17 6.67 1.10 -0.73
C GLU A 17 5.99 0.30 -1.84
N THR A 18 5.52 -0.91 -1.53
CA THR A 18 4.72 -1.71 -2.47
C THR A 18 3.43 -0.98 -2.88
N ALA A 19 2.70 -0.39 -1.93
CA ALA A 19 1.49 0.38 -2.23
C ALA A 19 1.81 1.63 -3.08
N ALA A 20 2.91 2.32 -2.81
CA ALA A 20 3.38 3.45 -3.62
C ALA A 20 3.74 3.03 -5.05
N TYR A 21 4.39 1.87 -5.21
CA TYR A 21 4.69 1.30 -6.52
C TYR A 21 3.40 0.97 -7.29
N CYS A 22 2.43 0.32 -6.64
CA CYS A 22 1.14 0.01 -7.24
C CYS A 22 0.37 1.26 -7.68
N GLU A 23 0.37 2.33 -6.87
CA GLU A 23 -0.25 3.63 -7.23
C GLU A 23 0.37 4.16 -8.53
N LYS A 24 1.71 4.23 -8.59
CA LYS A 24 2.43 4.74 -9.78
C LYS A 24 2.14 3.89 -11.02
N MET A 25 2.18 2.57 -10.90
CA MET A 25 1.93 1.67 -12.04
C MET A 25 0.49 1.79 -12.55
N CYS A 26 -0.49 1.88 -11.65
CA CYS A 26 -1.89 2.06 -12.04
C CYS A 26 -2.09 3.37 -12.80
N HIS A 27 -1.44 4.45 -12.36
CA HIS A 27 -1.48 5.75 -13.04
C HIS A 27 -0.89 5.69 -14.47
N GLU A 28 0.29 5.10 -14.62
CA GLU A 28 0.95 4.96 -15.93
C GLU A 28 0.10 4.10 -16.89
N LEU A 29 -0.40 2.96 -16.40
CA LEU A 29 -1.27 2.09 -17.18
C LEU A 29 -2.60 2.75 -17.53
N ALA A 30 -3.21 3.52 -16.62
CA ALA A 30 -4.45 4.24 -16.89
C ALA A 30 -4.26 5.26 -18.02
N SER A 31 -3.13 5.96 -18.02
CA SER A 31 -2.76 6.89 -19.09
C SER A 31 -2.58 6.17 -20.43
N MET A 32 -1.89 5.03 -20.44
CA MET A 32 -1.74 4.20 -21.66
C MET A 32 -3.08 3.67 -22.17
N ALA A 33 -3.95 3.22 -21.26
CA ALA A 33 -5.29 2.72 -21.57
C ALA A 33 -6.17 3.83 -22.17
N SER A 34 -6.13 5.03 -21.58
CA SER A 34 -6.87 6.20 -22.10
C SER A 34 -6.40 6.60 -23.50
N ASN A 35 -5.08 6.65 -23.73
CA ASN A 35 -4.51 6.92 -25.06
C ASN A 35 -4.91 5.87 -26.10
N SER A 36 -5.09 4.62 -25.68
CA SER A 36 -5.54 3.50 -26.52
C SER A 36 -7.06 3.40 -26.65
N GLN A 37 -7.82 4.37 -26.13
CA GLN A 37 -9.29 4.39 -26.11
C GLN A 37 -9.92 3.20 -25.34
N LEU A 38 -9.16 2.58 -24.45
CA LEU A 38 -9.61 1.52 -23.55
C LEU A 38 -10.23 2.14 -22.29
N ASN A 39 -11.31 2.90 -22.46
CA ASN A 39 -11.86 3.79 -21.41
C ASN A 39 -12.30 3.03 -20.15
N PHE A 40 -12.89 1.85 -20.30
CA PHE A 40 -13.28 1.03 -19.15
C PHE A 40 -12.06 0.52 -18.37
N LEU A 41 -10.99 0.12 -19.07
CA LEU A 41 -9.74 -0.30 -18.43
C LEU A 41 -9.08 0.89 -17.71
N ALA A 42 -9.04 2.07 -18.35
CA ALA A 42 -8.53 3.29 -17.72
C ALA A 42 -9.29 3.61 -16.43
N TYR A 43 -10.62 3.49 -16.44
CA TYR A 43 -11.45 3.66 -15.25
C TYR A 43 -11.11 2.66 -14.13
N MET A 44 -11.01 1.37 -14.47
CA MET A 44 -10.62 0.33 -13.50
C MET A 44 -9.25 0.61 -12.88
N LEU A 45 -8.29 1.07 -13.68
CA LEU A 45 -6.94 1.41 -13.22
C LEU A 45 -6.94 2.65 -12.33
N SER A 46 -7.78 3.66 -12.61
CA SER A 46 -7.93 4.82 -11.72
C SER A 46 -8.55 4.45 -10.38
N MET A 47 -9.47 3.48 -10.33
CA MET A 47 -9.97 2.95 -9.05
C MET A 47 -8.85 2.23 -8.27
N ALA A 48 -8.09 1.37 -8.95
CA ALA A 48 -6.97 0.65 -8.34
C ALA A 48 -5.86 1.61 -7.84
N GLU A 49 -5.59 2.70 -8.57
CA GLU A 49 -4.69 3.78 -8.13
C GLU A 49 -5.16 4.39 -6.80
N GLU A 50 -6.44 4.71 -6.68
CA GLU A 50 -7.00 5.28 -5.45
C GLU A 50 -6.97 4.28 -4.28
N GLU A 51 -7.24 3.00 -4.53
CA GLU A 51 -7.10 1.95 -3.51
C GLU A 51 -5.65 1.83 -3.02
N ALA A 52 -4.68 1.82 -3.94
CA ALA A 52 -3.25 1.75 -3.60
C ALA A 52 -2.81 2.99 -2.80
N ARG A 53 -3.29 4.19 -3.16
CA ARG A 53 -3.06 5.43 -2.43
C ARG A 53 -3.62 5.37 -1.01
N GLN A 54 -4.83 4.84 -0.83
CA GLN A 54 -5.44 4.67 0.49
C GLN A 54 -4.66 3.66 1.33
N GLU A 55 -4.21 2.57 0.73
CA GLU A 55 -3.42 1.55 1.40
C GLU A 55 -2.04 2.09 1.83
N ARG A 56 -1.37 2.88 0.98
CA ARG A 56 -0.13 3.58 1.36
C ARG A 56 -0.36 4.46 2.59
N LYS A 57 -1.41 5.30 2.57
CA LYS A 57 -1.76 6.17 3.71
C LYS A 57 -2.01 5.37 4.99
N ARG A 58 -2.61 4.17 4.91
CA ARG A 58 -2.83 3.31 6.08
C ARG A 58 -1.52 2.85 6.71
N TYR A 59 -0.51 2.51 5.90
CA TYR A 59 0.80 2.09 6.40
C TYR A 59 1.69 3.26 6.84
N GLU A 60 1.57 4.43 6.21
CA GLU A 60 2.26 5.66 6.63
C GLU A 60 1.71 6.22 7.96
N LEU A 61 0.40 6.12 8.18
CA LEU A 61 -0.28 6.64 9.38
C LEU A 61 -0.41 5.61 10.50
N ALA A 62 -0.02 4.34 10.29
CA ALA A 62 -0.03 3.35 11.34
C ALA A 62 1.09 3.68 12.36
N PRO A 63 0.79 4.16 13.58
CA PRO A 63 1.80 4.13 14.63
C PRO A 63 2.21 2.68 14.83
N ALA A 64 3.49 2.42 15.11
CA ALA A 64 3.99 1.11 15.49
C ALA A 64 3.22 0.60 16.73
N LYS A 65 2.04 0.01 16.53
CA LYS A 65 1.21 -0.54 17.61
C LYS A 65 1.85 -1.85 18.05
N GLY A 66 2.73 -1.72 19.04
CA GLY A 66 3.14 -2.81 19.90
C GLY A 66 1.92 -3.41 20.61
N VAL A 67 1.65 -4.67 20.26
CA VAL A 67 1.30 -5.80 21.14
C VAL A 67 0.20 -5.57 22.18
N GLY A 68 -0.94 -6.19 21.91
CA GLY A 68 -1.85 -6.74 22.93
C GLY A 68 -2.25 -8.16 22.52
N VAL A 69 -1.30 -9.11 22.53
CA VAL A 69 -1.66 -10.54 22.56
C VAL A 69 -1.75 -10.92 24.03
N SER A 70 -2.94 -10.76 24.58
CA SER A 70 -3.32 -11.47 25.81
C SER A 70 -3.96 -12.78 25.36
N GLU A 71 -3.15 -13.83 25.21
CA GLU A 71 -3.67 -15.19 25.25
C GLU A 71 -3.19 -15.80 26.57
N PRO A 72 -4.09 -16.02 27.55
CA PRO A 72 -3.77 -16.89 28.67
C PRO A 72 -4.56 -18.20 28.59
N ALA A 73 -3.76 -19.28 28.60
CA ALA A 73 -3.93 -20.58 29.25
C ALA A 73 -5.07 -21.51 28.81
#